data_AF-A0A6A1VV50-F1
#
_entry.id   AF-A0A6A1VV50-F1
#
_cell.length_a   1.000
_cell.length_b   1.000
_cell.length_c   1.000
_cell.angle_alpha   90.00
_cell.angle_beta   90.00
_cell.angle_gamma   90.00
#
_symmetry.space_group_name_H-M   'P 1'
#
loop_
_entity.id
_entity.type
_entity.pdbx_description
1 polymer ?
#
loop_
_entity_poly.entity_id
_entity_poly.type
_entity_poly.pdbx_seq_one_letter_code
_entity_poly.pdbx_strand_id
1 'polypeptide(L)'
;MQLQCTGKASVTVNETSGALYFLVMPLRMRHFLFWKTCYHEYLRLKAKVEVLQRSQRNLLGEDLGPLNTSELEQLEIQLESSLRQIRSTKTQFMLDQLADLQNREQMLVEANKTLRSKWEESNAQIPLRLAWEAGGQSIQYSRLPPQSEVFFQPLGGNSTLQIGYNPVGSEEMNVGASTQNVNGFLPGWML
;
A
#
# COMPACT_ATOMS: atom_id res chain seq x y z
N MET A 1 -75.16 -46.93 -3.89
CA MET A 1 -73.83 -47.43 -4.28
C MET A 1 -72.87 -46.26 -4.26
N GLN A 2 -71.89 -46.30 -3.36
CA GLN A 2 -70.68 -45.50 -3.50
C GLN A 2 -69.91 -45.96 -4.74
N LEU A 3 -69.27 -45.02 -5.43
CA LEU A 3 -67.85 -45.08 -5.79
C LEU A 3 -67.42 -43.71 -6.31
N GLN A 4 -66.14 -43.45 -6.10
CA GLN A 4 -65.56 -42.18 -5.73
C GLN A 4 -64.35 -41.91 -6.64
N CYS A 5 -64.05 -40.62 -6.84
CA CYS A 5 -62.85 -40.04 -7.48
C CYS A 5 -62.73 -40.30 -9.00
N THR A 6 -62.37 -39.31 -9.81
CA THR A 6 -61.01 -38.77 -9.94
C THR A 6 -61.09 -37.52 -10.83
N GLY A 7 -60.73 -36.33 -10.35
CA GLY A 7 -59.39 -35.79 -10.55
C GLY A 7 -59.49 -34.33 -10.99
N LYS A 8 -59.54 -33.39 -10.03
CA LYS A 8 -59.27 -31.98 -10.31
C LYS A 8 -57.78 -31.86 -10.60
N ALA A 9 -57.41 -31.78 -11.88
CA ALA A 9 -56.06 -31.38 -12.27
C ALA A 9 -55.91 -29.89 -11.93
N SER A 10 -55.50 -29.60 -10.70
CA SER A 10 -54.98 -28.29 -10.33
C SER A 10 -53.62 -28.18 -10.98
N VAL A 11 -53.58 -27.69 -12.23
CA VAL A 11 -52.32 -27.34 -12.87
C VAL A 11 -51.75 -26.18 -12.07
N THR A 12 -50.69 -26.45 -11.33
CA THR A 12 -49.83 -25.46 -10.69
C THR A 12 -49.15 -24.65 -11.80
N VAL A 13 -49.87 -23.64 -12.31
CA VAL A 13 -49.40 -22.60 -13.24
C VAL A 13 -48.60 -21.61 -12.43
N ASN A 14 -47.36 -21.90 -12.06
CA ASN A 14 -46.52 -20.87 -11.44
C ASN A 14 -45.03 -20.88 -11.80
N GLU A 15 -44.48 -21.90 -12.46
CA GLU A 15 -43.10 -21.81 -13.00
C GLU A 15 -42.97 -22.25 -14.47
N THR A 16 -43.71 -23.27 -14.92
CA THR A 16 -43.63 -23.76 -16.31
C THR A 16 -44.24 -22.80 -17.34
N SER A 17 -45.16 -21.93 -16.91
CA SER A 17 -45.85 -20.99 -17.80
C SER A 17 -44.92 -19.93 -18.38
N GLY A 18 -43.97 -19.40 -17.58
CA GLY A 18 -43.03 -18.36 -18.03
C GLY A 18 -42.11 -18.84 -19.17
N ALA A 19 -41.65 -20.09 -19.11
CA ALA A 19 -40.81 -20.69 -20.14
C ALA A 19 -41.58 -20.93 -21.46
N LEU A 20 -42.85 -21.33 -21.37
CA LEU A 20 -43.73 -21.52 -22.54
C LEU A 20 -44.05 -20.18 -23.24
N TYR A 21 -44.27 -19.10 -22.47
CA TYR A 21 -44.43 -17.75 -23.04
C TYR A 21 -43.19 -17.30 -23.82
N PHE A 22 -41.99 -17.60 -23.32
CA PHE A 22 -40.77 -17.33 -24.06
C PHE A 22 -40.74 -18.10 -25.39
N LEU A 23 -41.02 -19.41 -25.38
CA LEU A 23 -40.94 -20.28 -26.56
C LEU A 23 -41.92 -19.93 -27.70
N VAL A 24 -43.10 -19.40 -27.38
CA VAL A 24 -44.14 -19.06 -28.38
C VAL A 24 -44.04 -17.60 -28.87
N MET A 25 -43.23 -16.75 -28.22
CA MET A 25 -43.12 -15.33 -28.61
C MET A 25 -42.39 -15.12 -29.95
N PRO A 26 -42.88 -14.21 -30.82
CA PRO A 26 -42.19 -13.82 -32.04
C PRO A 26 -40.78 -13.29 -31.76
N LEU A 27 -39.82 -13.57 -32.65
CA LEU A 27 -38.42 -13.13 -32.53
C LEU A 27 -38.29 -11.62 -32.30
N ARG A 28 -39.10 -10.80 -33.00
CA ARG A 28 -39.14 -9.34 -32.82
C ARG A 28 -39.56 -8.94 -31.41
N MET A 29 -40.47 -9.68 -30.78
CA MET A 29 -40.94 -9.40 -29.43
C MET A 29 -39.97 -9.89 -28.36
N ARG A 30 -39.30 -11.04 -28.58
CA ARG A 30 -38.19 -11.47 -27.72
C ARG A 30 -37.04 -10.48 -27.72
N HIS A 31 -36.65 -9.98 -28.90
CA HIS A 31 -35.60 -8.96 -29.01
C HIS A 31 -36.03 -7.66 -28.32
N PHE A 32 -37.30 -7.25 -28.46
CA PHE A 32 -37.83 -6.08 -27.75
C PHE A 32 -37.84 -6.24 -26.23
N LEU A 33 -38.25 -7.41 -25.72
CA LEU A 33 -38.21 -7.73 -24.29
C LEU A 33 -36.78 -7.76 -23.74
N PHE A 34 -35.87 -8.41 -24.47
CA PHE A 34 -34.46 -8.44 -24.12
C PHE A 34 -33.86 -7.03 -24.09
N TRP A 35 -34.10 -6.22 -25.13
CA TRP A 35 -33.67 -4.83 -25.19
C TRP A 35 -34.23 -4.02 -24.02
N LYS A 36 -35.52 -4.16 -23.70
CA LYS A 36 -36.14 -3.48 -22.55
C LYS A 36 -35.47 -3.84 -21.23
N THR A 37 -35.19 -5.13 -21.00
CA THR A 37 -34.50 -5.59 -19.78
C THR A 37 -33.07 -5.05 -19.72
N CYS A 38 -32.29 -5.17 -20.81
CA CYS A 38 -30.93 -4.64 -20.86
C CYS A 38 -30.88 -3.12 -20.69
N TYR A 39 -31.83 -2.40 -21.29
CA TYR A 39 -31.93 -0.95 -21.16
C TYR A 39 -32.29 -0.53 -19.73
N HIS A 40 -33.22 -1.23 -19.09
CA HIS A 40 -33.57 -1.00 -17.69
C HIS A 40 -32.39 -1.28 -16.75
N GLU A 41 -31.67 -2.38 -16.96
CA GLU A 41 -30.44 -2.71 -16.22
C GLU A 41 -29.34 -1.65 -16.43
N TYR A 42 -29.17 -1.17 -17.67
CA TYR A 42 -28.27 -0.08 -17.98
C TYR A 42 -28.64 1.20 -17.22
N LEU A 43 -29.91 1.61 -17.23
CA LEU A 43 -30.36 2.80 -16.50
C LEU A 43 -30.13 2.65 -14.99
N ARG A 44 -30.39 1.46 -14.45
CA ARG A 44 -30.12 1.15 -13.04
C ARG A 44 -28.64 1.29 -12.70
N LEU A 45 -27.76 0.77 -13.55
CA LEU A 45 -26.31 0.87 -13.35
C LEU A 45 -25.84 2.33 -13.50
N LYS A 46 -26.33 3.04 -14.51
CA LYS A 46 -26.02 4.45 -14.76
C LYS A 46 -26.37 5.31 -13.55
N ALA A 47 -27.57 5.13 -12.98
CA ALA A 47 -27.98 5.86 -11.77
C ALA A 47 -27.04 5.60 -10.58
N LYS A 48 -26.59 4.34 -10.39
CA LYS A 48 -25.62 4.00 -9.34
C LYS A 48 -24.28 4.73 -9.55
N VAL A 49 -23.79 4.78 -10.79
CA VAL A 49 -22.56 5.51 -11.12
C VAL A 49 -22.69 7.00 -10.81
N GLU A 50 -23.80 7.62 -11.19
CA GLU A 50 -24.05 9.03 -10.91
C GLU A 50 -24.10 9.35 -9.40
N VAL A 51 -24.72 8.48 -8.60
CA VAL A 51 -24.73 8.61 -7.13
C VAL A 51 -23.33 8.46 -6.55
N LEU A 52 -22.55 7.47 -7.01
CA LEU A 52 -21.18 7.26 -6.54
C LEU A 52 -20.26 8.43 -6.91
N GLN A 53 -20.35 8.94 -8.14
CA GLN A 53 -19.58 10.09 -8.59
C GLN A 53 -19.93 11.35 -7.79
N ARG A 54 -21.22 11.58 -7.52
CA ARG A 54 -21.66 12.69 -6.67
C ARG A 54 -21.14 12.54 -5.25
N SER A 55 -21.22 11.33 -4.68
CA SER A 55 -20.67 11.04 -3.35
C SER A 55 -19.16 11.28 -3.28
N GLN A 56 -18.41 10.89 -4.31
CA GLN A 56 -16.98 11.18 -4.40
C GLN A 56 -16.70 12.68 -4.40
N ARG A 57 -17.43 13.46 -5.20
CA ARG A 57 -17.30 14.93 -5.22
C ARG A 57 -17.61 15.53 -3.85
N ASN A 58 -18.68 15.07 -3.19
CA ASN A 58 -19.01 15.52 -1.84
C ASN A 58 -17.88 15.21 -0.84
N LEU A 59 -17.29 14.01 -0.89
CA LEU A 59 -16.14 13.63 -0.05
C LEU A 59 -14.90 14.50 -0.32
N LEU A 60 -14.77 15.06 -1.53
CA LEU A 60 -13.74 16.03 -1.91
C LEU A 60 -14.12 17.48 -1.57
N GLY A 61 -15.30 17.72 -0.99
CA GLY A 61 -15.82 19.04 -0.65
C GLY A 61 -16.43 19.81 -1.82
N GLU A 62 -16.68 19.14 -2.95
CA GLU A 62 -17.31 19.72 -4.14
C GLU A 62 -18.83 19.47 -4.13
N ASP A 63 -19.60 20.27 -4.89
CA ASP A 63 -21.04 20.10 -5.10
C ASP A 63 -21.88 19.93 -3.81
N LEU A 64 -21.51 20.59 -2.70
CA LEU A 64 -22.19 20.43 -1.41
C LEU A 64 -23.54 21.15 -1.32
N GLY A 65 -23.84 22.07 -2.24
CA GLY A 65 -25.06 22.90 -2.22
C GLY A 65 -26.40 22.15 -2.12
N PRO A 66 -26.58 20.97 -2.74
CA PRO A 66 -27.79 20.17 -2.62
C PRO A 66 -27.96 19.44 -1.29
N LEU A 67 -26.93 19.38 -0.43
CA LEU A 67 -27.01 18.68 0.85
C LEU A 67 -27.69 19.55 1.90
N ASN A 68 -28.51 18.94 2.73
CA ASN A 68 -29.04 19.60 3.92
C ASN A 68 -28.04 19.56 5.09
N THR A 69 -28.34 20.27 6.18
CA THR A 69 -27.44 20.37 7.34
C THR A 69 -27.14 19.04 8.01
N SER A 70 -28.12 18.12 8.08
CA SER A 70 -27.92 16.80 8.68
C SER A 70 -27.05 15.90 7.81
N GLU A 71 -27.23 15.94 6.48
CA GLU A 71 -26.39 15.21 5.53
C GLU A 71 -24.95 15.72 5.56
N LEU A 72 -24.76 17.04 5.71
CA LEU A 72 -23.44 17.64 5.81
C LEU A 72 -22.73 17.26 7.12
N GLU A 73 -23.45 17.25 8.24
CA GLU A 73 -22.94 16.77 9.53
C GLU A 73 -22.53 15.29 9.46
N GLN A 74 -23.35 14.45 8.83
CA GLN A 74 -23.00 13.05 8.61
C GLN A 74 -21.74 12.88 7.76
N LEU A 75 -21.60 13.69 6.70
CA LEU A 75 -20.42 13.68 5.84
C LEU A 75 -19.16 14.10 6.62
N GLU A 76 -19.26 15.12 7.45
CA GLU A 76 -18.17 15.58 8.32
C GLU A 76 -17.73 14.49 9.30
N ILE A 77 -18.67 13.86 10.01
CA ILE A 77 -18.39 12.75 10.93
C ILE A 77 -17.71 11.59 10.20
N GLN A 78 -18.18 11.26 8.99
CA GLN A 78 -17.57 10.20 8.18
C GLN A 78 -16.12 10.53 7.82
N LEU A 79 -15.85 11.76 7.38
CA LEU A 79 -14.50 12.21 7.03
C LEU A 79 -13.58 12.24 8.25
N GLU A 80 -14.06 12.76 9.38
CA GLU A 80 -13.29 12.81 10.62
C GLU A 80 -12.92 11.41 11.12
N SER A 81 -13.89 10.48 11.11
CA SER A 81 -13.66 9.09 11.49
C SER A 81 -12.63 8.40 10.57
N SER A 82 -12.78 8.55 9.26
CA SER A 82 -11.83 7.97 8.30
C SER A 82 -10.43 8.55 8.45
N LEU A 83 -10.31 9.87 8.62
CA LEU A 83 -9.03 10.54 8.82
C LEU A 83 -8.34 10.10 10.11
N ARG A 84 -9.11 9.95 11.20
CA ARG A 84 -8.63 9.41 12.48
C ARG A 84 -8.07 8.00 12.29
N GLN A 85 -8.79 7.14 11.58
CA GLN A 85 -8.34 5.78 11.28
C GLN A 85 -7.06 5.77 10.44
N ILE A 86 -7.00 6.54 9.36
CA ILE A 86 -5.81 6.64 8.49
C ILE A 86 -4.58 7.09 9.31
N ARG A 87 -4.73 8.13 10.14
CA ARG A 87 -3.64 8.61 11.01
C ARG A 87 -3.21 7.56 12.02
N SER A 88 -4.16 6.86 12.64
CA SER A 88 -3.89 5.78 13.58
C SER A 88 -3.10 4.65 12.91
N THR A 89 -3.58 4.15 11.77
CA THR A 89 -2.91 3.08 11.03
C THR A 89 -1.51 3.49 10.59
N LYS A 90 -1.35 4.71 10.05
CA LYS A 90 -0.04 5.23 9.65
C LYS A 90 0.92 5.34 10.83
N THR A 91 0.44 5.83 11.96
CA THR A 91 1.25 5.98 13.17
C THR A 91 1.67 4.63 13.71
N GLN A 92 0.73 3.68 13.81
CA GLN A 92 1.02 2.33 14.27
C GLN A 92 2.06 1.65 13.37
N PHE A 93 1.90 1.73 12.06
CA PHE A 93 2.87 1.19 11.11
C PHE A 93 4.27 1.78 11.26
N MET A 94 4.38 3.09 11.50
CA MET A 94 5.68 3.74 11.74
C MET A 94 6.30 3.30 13.08
N LEU A 95 5.49 3.12 14.13
CA LEU A 95 5.95 2.62 15.42
C LEU A 95 6.44 1.17 15.32
N ASP A 96 5.72 0.32 14.57
CA ASP A 96 6.11 -1.08 14.35
C ASP A 96 7.44 -1.17 13.60
N GLN A 97 7.63 -0.34 12.55
CA GLN A 97 8.90 -0.25 11.84
C GLN A 97 10.04 0.26 12.73
N LEU A 98 9.78 1.26 13.57
CA LEU A 98 10.78 1.78 14.50
C LEU A 98 11.22 0.69 15.49
N ALA A 99 10.27 -0.06 16.06
CA ALA A 99 10.56 -1.14 16.99
C ALA A 99 11.36 -2.27 16.33
N ASP A 100 11.01 -2.66 15.10
CA ASP A 100 11.74 -3.67 14.33
C ASP A 100 13.19 -3.23 14.05
N LEU A 101 13.40 -1.98 13.66
CA LEU A 101 14.74 -1.43 13.45
C LEU A 101 15.56 -1.35 14.75
N GLN A 102 14.96 -0.93 15.86
CA GLN A 102 15.62 -0.89 17.17
C GLN A 102 16.03 -2.30 17.63
N ASN A 103 15.18 -3.30 17.41
CA ASN A 103 15.53 -4.70 17.72
C ASN A 103 16.71 -5.19 16.86
N ARG A 104 16.73 -4.85 15.56
CA ARG A 104 17.86 -5.19 14.69
C ARG A 104 19.15 -4.49 15.11
N GLU A 105 19.07 -3.22 15.46
CA GLU A 105 20.21 -2.46 15.98
C GLU A 105 20.78 -3.14 17.22
N GLN A 106 19.93 -3.48 18.20
CA GLN A 106 20.35 -4.15 19.42
C GLN A 106 21.05 -5.49 19.15
N MET A 107 20.46 -6.33 18.28
CA MET A 107 21.08 -7.61 17.90
C MET A 107 22.45 -7.42 17.24
N LEU A 108 22.59 -6.41 16.37
CA LEU A 108 23.86 -6.11 15.72
C LEU A 108 24.90 -5.59 16.70
N VAL A 109 24.52 -4.75 17.67
CA VAL A 109 25.40 -4.26 18.73
C VAL A 109 25.92 -5.42 19.58
N GLU A 110 25.05 -6.34 19.98
CA GLU A 110 25.42 -7.53 20.77
C GLU A 110 26.34 -8.48 20.00
N ALA A 111 26.03 -8.73 18.72
CA ALA A 111 26.88 -9.54 17.85
C ALA A 111 28.26 -8.89 17.65
N ASN A 112 28.31 -7.56 17.41
CA ASN A 112 29.56 -6.84 17.24
C ASN A 112 30.41 -6.85 18.51
N LYS A 113 29.78 -6.64 19.69
CA LYS A 113 30.44 -6.77 21.00
C LYS A 113 31.05 -8.15 21.18
N THR A 114 30.29 -9.20 20.87
CA THR A 114 30.76 -10.59 20.97
C THR A 114 31.96 -10.85 20.06
N LEU A 115 31.91 -10.36 18.82
CA LEU A 115 33.02 -10.49 17.87
C LEU A 115 34.27 -9.73 18.32
N ARG A 116 34.11 -8.51 18.86
CA ARG A 116 35.23 -7.74 19.40
C ARG A 116 35.91 -8.45 20.56
N SER A 117 35.15 -8.96 21.52
CA SER A 117 35.70 -9.73 22.64
C SER A 117 36.44 -10.98 22.17
N LYS A 118 35.89 -11.73 21.20
CA LYS A 118 36.58 -12.90 20.61
C LYS A 118 37.86 -12.50 19.87
N TRP A 119 37.86 -11.36 19.18
CA TRP A 119 39.03 -10.88 18.47
C TRP A 119 40.14 -10.45 19.43
N GLU A 120 39.78 -9.75 20.51
CA GLU A 120 40.71 -9.36 21.58
C GLU A 120 41.29 -10.57 22.30
N GLU A 121 40.48 -11.58 22.63
CA GLU A 121 40.93 -12.84 23.24
C GLU A 121 41.88 -13.62 22.31
N SER A 122 41.50 -13.78 21.03
CA SER A 122 42.37 -14.42 20.05
C SER A 122 43.69 -13.65 19.86
N ASN A 123 43.66 -12.32 19.85
CA ASN A 123 44.84 -11.49 19.66
C ASN A 123 45.76 -11.49 20.89
N ALA A 124 45.19 -11.57 22.11
CA ALA A 124 45.96 -11.80 23.33
C ALA A 124 46.61 -13.19 23.36
N GLN A 125 45.99 -14.19 22.73
CA GLN A 125 46.55 -15.54 22.57
C GLN A 125 47.67 -15.63 21.52
N ILE A 126 47.75 -14.69 20.56
CA ILE A 126 48.75 -14.71 19.46
C ILE A 126 50.20 -14.57 19.98
N PRO A 127 50.55 -13.62 20.87
CA PRO A 127 51.87 -13.57 21.48
C PRO A 127 52.22 -14.84 22.27
N LEU A 128 51.23 -15.45 22.93
CA LEU A 128 51.41 -16.67 23.74
C LEU A 128 51.67 -17.91 22.86
N ARG A 129 51.03 -17.97 21.69
CA ARG A 129 51.23 -19.00 20.68
C ARG A 129 52.56 -18.84 19.92
N LEU A 130 52.90 -17.61 19.51
CA LEU A 130 54.18 -17.32 18.85
C LEU A 130 55.38 -17.54 19.79
N ALA A 131 55.23 -17.28 21.09
CA ALA A 131 56.28 -17.56 22.08
C ALA A 131 56.56 -19.06 22.25
N TRP A 132 55.58 -19.93 22.06
CA TRP A 132 55.76 -21.39 22.08
C TRP A 132 56.28 -21.95 20.75
N GLU A 133 55.95 -21.31 19.62
CA GLU A 133 56.49 -21.66 18.30
C GLU A 133 57.94 -21.17 18.10
N ALA A 134 58.39 -20.15 18.85
CA ALA A 134 59.77 -19.62 18.82
C ALA A 134 60.83 -20.53 19.48
N GLY A 135 60.45 -21.70 20.02
CA GLY A 135 61.36 -22.71 20.55
C GLY A 135 62.15 -23.50 19.50
N GLY A 136 61.96 -23.22 18.20
CA GLY A 136 62.67 -23.89 17.10
C GLY A 136 63.03 -22.98 15.93
N GLN A 137 64.33 -22.65 15.84
CA GLN A 137 65.13 -22.28 14.66
C GLN A 137 64.90 -20.93 13.93
N SER A 138 65.79 -19.98 14.25
CA SER A 138 66.61 -19.08 13.38
C SER A 138 65.96 -18.24 12.25
N ILE A 139 66.07 -16.90 12.29
CA ILE A 139 67.13 -16.04 11.68
C ILE A 139 66.74 -14.54 11.84
N GLN A 140 67.74 -13.75 12.17
CA GLN A 140 67.82 -12.29 12.31
C GLN A 140 67.53 -11.53 11.00
N TYR A 141 66.89 -10.36 11.04
CA TYR A 141 67.40 -9.07 10.50
C TYR A 141 66.39 -7.91 10.67
N SER A 142 66.94 -6.76 11.05
CA SER A 142 66.44 -5.38 10.87
C SER A 142 65.40 -4.81 11.85
N ARG A 143 65.97 -4.16 12.87
CA ARG A 143 65.41 -3.09 13.69
C ARG A 143 65.38 -1.77 12.89
N LEU A 144 64.24 -1.06 12.83
CA LEU A 144 64.13 0.41 12.65
C LEU A 144 62.86 0.95 13.40
N PRO A 145 62.86 2.22 13.89
CA PRO A 145 62.02 2.75 15.00
C PRO A 145 60.77 3.58 14.55
N PRO A 146 59.95 4.16 15.48
CA PRO A 146 58.53 4.50 15.28
C PRO A 146 58.25 5.99 15.01
N GLN A 147 57.37 6.32 14.03
CA GLN A 147 56.67 7.61 13.82
C GLN A 147 55.52 7.33 12.82
N SER A 148 54.30 7.89 12.87
CA SER A 148 53.74 9.05 13.56
C SER A 148 52.21 8.91 13.57
N GLU A 149 51.60 9.59 14.54
CA GLU A 149 50.17 9.86 14.72
C GLU A 149 49.46 10.40 13.47
N VAL A 150 48.12 10.46 13.59
CA VAL A 150 47.16 11.23 12.78
C VAL A 150 46.51 10.48 11.61
N PHE A 151 45.43 9.76 11.92
CA PHE A 151 44.33 9.58 10.96
C PHE A 151 42.97 9.43 11.66
N PHE A 152 42.52 10.50 12.33
CA PHE A 152 41.11 10.70 12.59
C PHE A 152 40.69 12.04 11.96
N GLN A 153 39.97 11.95 10.85
CA GLN A 153 39.26 13.09 10.28
C GLN A 153 37.79 12.98 10.72
N PRO A 154 37.21 13.96 11.43
CA PRO A 154 35.76 14.04 11.62
C PRO A 154 35.14 14.46 10.29
N LEU A 155 34.25 13.64 9.70
CA LEU A 155 33.46 14.10 8.57
C LEU A 155 32.57 15.24 9.04
N GLY A 156 32.85 16.44 8.51
CA GLY A 156 32.09 17.66 8.75
C GLY A 156 30.63 17.48 8.37
N GLY A 157 29.76 17.92 9.28
CA GLY A 157 28.34 18.03 9.03
C GLY A 157 28.07 19.03 7.91
N ASN A 158 27.50 18.54 6.81
CA ASN A 158 26.81 19.38 5.84
C ASN A 158 25.32 19.13 6.00
N SER A 159 24.73 19.87 6.92
CA SER A 159 23.28 20.04 7.01
C SER A 159 22.88 21.04 5.92
N THR A 160 22.58 20.53 4.73
CA THR A 160 21.97 21.33 3.65
C THR A 160 20.62 20.71 3.29
N LEU A 161 19.69 20.72 4.24
CA LEU A 161 18.27 20.59 3.96
C LEU A 161 17.80 21.92 3.38
N GLN A 162 17.88 22.06 2.06
CA GLN A 162 17.18 23.12 1.34
C GLN A 162 15.69 22.77 1.31
N ILE A 163 14.97 23.09 2.39
CA ILE A 163 13.52 23.31 2.32
C ILE A 163 13.34 24.61 1.53
N GLY A 164 13.15 24.46 0.22
CA GLY A 164 12.83 25.55 -0.70
C GLY A 164 11.34 25.57 -0.99
N TYR A 165 10.58 26.34 -0.21
CA TYR A 165 9.29 26.87 -0.66
C TYR A 165 9.58 27.92 -1.74
N ASN A 166 9.04 27.75 -2.95
CA ASN A 166 8.95 28.83 -3.94
C ASN A 166 7.56 29.49 -3.83
N PRO A 167 7.46 30.79 -3.51
CA PRO A 167 6.24 31.55 -3.65
C PRO A 167 6.23 32.36 -4.97
N VAL A 168 5.05 32.45 -5.60
CA VAL A 168 4.65 33.42 -6.66
C VAL A 168 5.31 33.17 -8.03
N GLY A 169 4.66 33.03 -9.18
CA GLY A 169 3.40 33.58 -9.70
C GLY A 169 3.72 34.34 -11.00
N SER A 170 3.20 33.89 -12.16
CA SER A 170 2.86 34.66 -13.38
C SER A 170 2.70 33.73 -14.60
N GLU A 171 1.94 34.23 -15.57
CA GLU A 171 1.15 33.54 -16.59
C GLU A 171 1.91 33.11 -17.87
N GLU A 172 1.14 32.47 -18.77
CA GLU A 172 1.33 32.33 -20.25
C GLU A 172 2.00 31.06 -20.84
N MET A 173 1.12 30.13 -21.25
CA MET A 173 0.97 29.54 -22.60
C MET A 173 2.22 29.14 -23.42
N ASN A 174 2.46 27.83 -23.65
CA ASN A 174 2.62 27.26 -25.00
C ASN A 174 2.68 25.71 -24.99
N VAL A 175 2.25 25.14 -26.11
CA VAL A 175 2.08 23.73 -26.47
C VAL A 175 3.40 23.03 -26.80
N GLY A 176 3.54 21.79 -26.33
CA GLY A 176 4.06 20.65 -27.11
C GLY A 176 5.57 20.41 -27.14
N ALA A 177 6.05 19.42 -26.38
CA ALA A 177 6.99 18.41 -26.88
C ALA A 177 7.05 17.20 -25.93
N SER A 178 6.90 16.02 -26.53
CA SER A 178 7.04 14.69 -25.95
C SER A 178 8.49 14.38 -25.56
N THR A 179 8.70 13.63 -24.47
CA THR A 179 9.69 12.53 -24.42
C THR A 179 9.47 11.62 -23.20
N GLN A 180 9.21 10.35 -23.51
CA GLN A 180 9.53 9.12 -22.78
C GLN A 180 9.95 9.19 -21.29
N ASN A 181 9.16 8.54 -20.43
CA ASN A 181 9.73 7.52 -19.54
C ASN A 181 8.67 6.47 -19.18
N VAL A 182 8.76 5.32 -19.85
CA VAL A 182 8.03 4.10 -19.52
C VAL A 182 8.87 3.39 -18.45
N ASN A 183 8.52 3.55 -17.18
CA ASN A 183 8.83 2.59 -16.13
C ASN A 183 7.92 2.87 -14.93
N GLY A 184 6.83 2.11 -14.88
CA GLY A 184 5.91 2.09 -13.74
C GLY A 184 6.60 1.50 -12.52
N PHE A 185 7.24 2.35 -11.73
CA PHE A 185 7.38 2.10 -10.30
C PHE A 185 6.17 2.75 -9.62
N LEU A 186 5.20 1.90 -9.27
CA LEU A 186 4.14 2.31 -8.35
C LEU A 186 4.80 2.70 -7.02
N PRO A 187 4.52 3.89 -6.49
CA PRO A 187 5.05 4.29 -5.19
C PRO A 187 4.54 3.38 -4.09
N GLY A 188 5.42 2.99 -3.16
CA GLY A 188 5.20 1.95 -2.14
C GLY A 188 4.11 2.23 -1.09
N TRP A 189 3.24 3.22 -1.28
CA TRP A 189 2.03 3.40 -0.49
C TRP A 189 0.83 2.59 -1.02
N MET A 190 1.00 1.90 -2.14
CA MET A 190 -0.05 1.11 -2.81
C MET A 190 0.17 -0.41 -2.73
N LEU A 191 1.00 -0.89 -1.79
CA LEU A 191 1.15 -2.31 -1.43
C LEU A 191 0.57 -2.59 -0.04
#